data_AF-A0ABC8T1V8-F1
#
_entry.id   AF-A0ABC8T1V8-F1
#
_cell.length_a   1.000
_cell.length_b   1.000
_cell.length_c   1.000
_cell.angle_alpha   90.00
_cell.angle_beta   90.00
_cell.angle_gamma   90.00
#
_symmetry.space_group_name_H-M   'P 1'
#
loop_
_entity.id
_entity.type
_entity.pdbx_description
1 polymer ?
#
loop_
_entity_poly.entity_id
_entity_poly.type
_entity_poly.pdbx_seq_one_letter_code
_entity_poly.pdbx_strand_id
1 'polypeptide(L)'
;MEDFEKKVVISDNMDIENGFASAKIVDLLRQFLSVQQRRAETYAKLKRGFADYMVSGGESAYQQLCSEITVEFNDCSKQVLELESLFVGPDYCREDLACLLRDIQTQEKQKLHLTATIQVLKKAGRPSERLVSHENCRFTRPMEHNCVHVHEITEAAGTEEAEADAKYDNALKEAIKGVQDAVTAINEHLEEVRYEIAALEVE
;
A
#
# COMPACT_ATOMS: atom_id res chain seq x y z
N MET A 1 -61.11 11.61 42.59
CA MET A 1 -60.49 10.29 42.34
C MET A 1 -59.92 10.41 40.95
N GLU A 2 -58.76 11.07 40.87
CA GLU A 2 -58.05 11.43 39.64
C GLU A 2 -56.65 10.83 39.73
N ASP A 3 -56.03 10.64 38.57
CA ASP A 3 -54.68 10.11 38.33
C ASP A 3 -54.47 8.61 38.46
N PHE A 4 -54.65 7.89 37.34
CA PHE A 4 -53.84 6.70 37.03
C PHE A 4 -53.80 6.39 35.52
N GLU A 5 -53.55 7.38 34.66
CA GLU A 5 -53.24 7.14 33.24
C GLU A 5 -51.98 7.88 32.81
N LYS A 6 -50.82 7.44 33.33
CA LYS A 6 -49.54 7.73 32.70
C LYS A 6 -49.15 6.52 31.84
N LYS A 7 -49.77 6.45 30.66
CA LYS A 7 -49.39 5.50 29.60
C LYS A 7 -48.00 5.90 29.11
N VAL A 8 -47.03 5.05 29.42
CA VAL A 8 -45.64 5.18 29.01
C VAL A 8 -45.56 4.96 27.49
N VAL A 9 -45.41 6.06 26.73
CA VAL A 9 -45.05 6.05 25.31
C VAL A 9 -43.51 6.09 25.26
N ILE A 10 -42.87 4.92 25.28
CA ILE A 10 -41.38 4.80 25.21
C ILE A 10 -40.93 3.96 24.00
N SER A 11 -41.83 3.38 23.21
CA SER A 11 -41.43 2.45 22.14
C SER A 11 -40.86 3.11 20.88
N ASP A 12 -41.28 4.32 20.52
CA ASP A 12 -41.01 4.85 19.16
C ASP A 12 -39.71 5.66 19.04
N ASN A 13 -39.12 6.13 20.15
CA ASN A 13 -37.88 6.93 20.09
C ASN A 13 -36.61 6.09 19.93
N MET A 14 -36.58 4.87 20.49
CA MET A 14 -35.38 4.02 20.45
C MET A 14 -35.11 3.47 19.04
N ASP A 15 -36.16 3.12 18.29
CA ASP A 15 -36.01 2.59 16.93
C ASP A 15 -35.53 3.65 15.93
N ILE A 16 -35.95 4.92 16.12
CA ILE A 16 -35.54 6.05 15.27
C ILE A 16 -34.08 6.44 15.55
N GLU A 17 -33.65 6.45 16.82
CA GLU A 17 -32.26 6.73 17.19
C GLU A 17 -31.30 5.64 16.67
N ASN A 18 -31.73 4.38 16.68
CA ASN A 18 -30.95 3.25 16.19
C ASN A 18 -30.75 3.30 14.65
N GLY A 19 -31.82 3.57 13.89
CA GLY A 19 -31.73 3.71 12.43
C GLY A 19 -30.85 4.90 11.99
N PHE A 20 -30.86 6.00 12.76
CA PHE A 20 -30.01 7.15 12.49
C PHE A 20 -28.52 6.88 12.77
N ALA A 21 -28.21 6.09 13.80
CA ALA A 21 -26.84 5.66 14.09
C ALA A 21 -26.31 4.72 12.99
N SER A 22 -27.12 3.74 12.56
CA SER A 22 -26.79 2.83 11.46
C SER A 22 -26.47 3.59 10.15
N ALA A 23 -27.32 4.54 9.76
CA ALA A 23 -27.11 5.34 8.55
C ALA A 23 -25.77 6.11 8.57
N LYS A 24 -25.40 6.68 9.72
CA LYS A 24 -24.10 7.36 9.86
C LYS A 24 -22.93 6.40 9.78
N ILE A 25 -23.03 5.20 10.37
CA ILE A 25 -21.99 4.16 10.27
C ILE A 25 -21.79 3.79 8.79
N VAL A 26 -22.89 3.57 8.06
CA VAL A 26 -22.86 3.28 6.62
C VAL A 26 -22.15 4.40 5.84
N ASP A 27 -22.45 5.67 6.14
CA ASP A 27 -21.80 6.81 5.49
C ASP A 27 -20.29 6.84 5.76
N LEU A 28 -19.85 6.57 7.00
CA LEU A 28 -18.43 6.48 7.34
C LEU A 28 -17.73 5.31 6.63
N LEU A 29 -18.37 4.15 6.52
CA LEU A 29 -17.84 3.00 5.79
C LEU A 29 -17.74 3.26 4.28
N ARG A 30 -18.72 3.96 3.70
CA ARG A 30 -18.66 4.40 2.28
C ARG A 30 -17.56 5.43 2.04
N GLN A 31 -17.35 6.34 3.00
CA GLN A 31 -16.21 7.26 2.96
C GLN A 31 -14.89 6.47 2.99
N PHE A 32 -14.78 5.47 3.87
CA PHE A 32 -13.62 4.57 3.91
C PHE A 32 -13.38 3.87 2.56
N LEU A 33 -14.40 3.27 1.95
CA LEU A 33 -14.28 2.63 0.63
C LEU A 33 -13.81 3.60 -0.45
N SER A 34 -14.26 4.86 -0.39
CA SER A 34 -13.83 5.91 -1.33
C SER A 34 -12.34 6.26 -1.15
N VAL A 35 -11.83 6.27 0.09
CA VAL A 35 -10.40 6.44 0.36
C VAL A 35 -9.59 5.27 -0.20
N GLN A 36 -10.10 4.04 -0.10
CA GLN A 36 -9.41 2.86 -0.62
C GLN A 36 -9.38 2.83 -2.14
N GLN A 37 -10.44 3.30 -2.79
CA GLN A 37 -10.45 3.50 -4.24
C GLN A 37 -9.37 4.49 -4.68
N ARG A 38 -9.25 5.65 -4.01
CA ARG A 38 -8.18 6.63 -4.27
C ARG A 38 -6.79 6.03 -4.09
N ARG A 39 -6.57 5.21 -3.06
CA ARG A 39 -5.30 4.49 -2.87
C ARG A 39 -5.01 3.54 -4.03
N ALA A 40 -5.99 2.75 -4.48
CA ALA A 40 -5.82 1.84 -5.60
C ALA A 40 -5.43 2.56 -6.89
N GLU A 41 -6.06 3.70 -7.18
CA GLU A 41 -5.72 4.58 -8.30
C GLU A 41 -4.31 5.16 -8.17
N THR A 42 -3.92 5.54 -6.96
CA THR A 42 -2.58 6.04 -6.65
C THR A 42 -1.50 4.98 -6.89
N TYR A 43 -1.73 3.72 -6.49
CA TYR A 43 -0.84 2.61 -6.84
C TYR A 43 -0.76 2.37 -8.34
N ALA A 44 -1.89 2.49 -9.07
CA ALA A 44 -1.90 2.36 -10.52
C ALA A 44 -1.10 3.48 -11.21
N LYS A 45 -1.20 4.72 -10.69
CA LYS A 45 -0.39 5.88 -11.13
C LYS A 45 1.10 5.62 -10.86
N LEU A 46 1.46 5.17 -9.66
CA LEU A 46 2.83 4.84 -9.28
C LEU A 46 3.43 3.76 -10.19
N LYS A 47 2.69 2.67 -10.41
CA LYS A 47 3.13 1.55 -11.26
C LYS A 47 3.41 2.00 -12.69
N ARG A 48 2.52 2.81 -13.26
CA ARG A 48 2.66 3.35 -14.62
C ARG A 48 3.86 4.28 -14.71
N GLY A 49 3.97 5.26 -13.81
CA GLY A 49 5.08 6.20 -13.83
C GLY A 49 6.44 5.54 -13.59
N PHE A 50 6.49 4.45 -12.81
CA PHE A 50 7.72 3.66 -12.68
C PHE A 50 8.07 2.92 -13.97
N ALA A 51 7.08 2.37 -14.70
CA ALA A 51 7.33 1.76 -15.99
C ALA A 51 7.85 2.78 -17.01
N ASP A 52 7.26 3.97 -17.05
CA ASP A 52 7.70 5.07 -17.92
C ASP A 52 9.12 5.53 -17.55
N TYR A 53 9.43 5.61 -16.25
CA TYR A 53 10.77 5.91 -15.75
C TYR A 53 11.81 4.88 -16.20
N MET A 54 11.51 3.58 -16.10
CA MET A 54 12.43 2.51 -16.52
C MET A 54 12.74 2.53 -18.02
N VAL A 55 11.83 3.06 -18.85
CA VAL A 55 12.03 3.20 -20.30
C VAL A 55 12.75 4.51 -20.65
N SER A 56 12.37 5.63 -20.01
CA SER A 56 12.84 6.98 -20.38
C SER A 56 14.09 7.43 -19.65
N GLY A 57 14.40 6.86 -18.48
CA GLY A 57 15.44 7.36 -17.58
C GLY A 57 15.14 8.73 -16.95
N GLY A 58 13.90 9.22 -17.06
CA GLY A 58 13.48 10.55 -16.60
C GLY A 58 13.41 10.68 -15.07
N GLU A 59 14.55 10.75 -14.41
CA GLU A 59 14.67 10.78 -12.93
C GLU A 59 13.89 11.95 -12.30
N SER A 60 13.96 13.15 -12.88
CA SER A 60 13.28 14.34 -12.32
C SER A 60 11.76 14.22 -12.34
N ALA A 61 11.21 13.77 -13.48
CA ALA A 61 9.76 13.54 -13.63
C ALA A 61 9.28 12.44 -12.66
N TYR A 62 10.08 11.39 -12.47
CA TYR A 62 9.75 10.33 -11.54
C TYR A 62 9.81 10.77 -10.08
N GLN A 63 10.81 11.58 -9.69
CA GLN A 63 10.91 12.14 -8.34
C GLN A 63 9.73 13.07 -8.01
N GLN A 64 9.30 13.89 -8.97
CA GLN A 64 8.11 14.72 -8.81
C GLN A 64 6.86 13.84 -8.58
N LEU A 65 6.69 12.80 -9.41
CA LEU A 65 5.60 11.85 -9.24
C LEU A 65 5.61 11.18 -7.86
N CYS A 66 6.77 10.71 -7.39
CA CYS A 66 6.92 10.12 -6.06
C CYS A 66 6.52 11.10 -4.95
N SER A 67 6.84 12.38 -5.11
CA SER A 67 6.47 13.44 -4.17
C SER A 67 4.94 13.61 -4.12
N GLU A 68 4.29 13.72 -5.28
CA GLU A 68 2.82 13.82 -5.38
C GLU A 68 2.12 12.61 -4.76
N ILE A 69 2.59 11.41 -5.08
CA ILE A 69 2.00 10.15 -4.61
C ILE A 69 2.20 9.96 -3.10
N THR A 70 3.34 10.41 -2.56
CA THR A 70 3.59 10.37 -1.11
C THR A 70 2.59 11.25 -0.35
N VAL A 71 2.27 12.43 -0.88
CA VAL A 71 1.24 13.32 -0.30
C VAL A 71 -0.12 12.63 -0.35
N GLU A 72 -0.52 12.08 -1.49
CA GLU A 72 -1.81 11.41 -1.65
C GLU A 72 -1.96 10.20 -0.69
N PHE A 73 -0.91 9.37 -0.54
CA PHE A 73 -0.93 8.28 0.44
C PHE A 73 -1.02 8.79 1.88
N ASN A 74 -0.31 9.88 2.22
CA ASN A 74 -0.36 10.47 3.54
C ASN A 74 -1.77 10.99 3.88
N ASP A 75 -2.41 11.66 2.93
CA ASP A 75 -3.76 12.20 3.09
C ASP A 75 -4.79 11.07 3.23
N CYS A 76 -4.69 10.01 2.42
CA CYS A 76 -5.50 8.81 2.61
C CYS A 76 -5.29 8.21 4.01
N SER A 77 -4.05 8.15 4.48
CA SER A 77 -3.75 7.60 5.81
C SER A 77 -4.34 8.42 6.94
N LYS A 78 -4.29 9.74 6.86
CA LYS A 78 -4.93 10.63 7.84
C LYS A 78 -6.44 10.44 7.88
N GLN A 79 -7.09 10.39 6.71
CA GLN A 79 -8.55 10.19 6.64
C GLN A 79 -8.98 8.86 7.28
N VAL A 80 -8.22 7.78 7.06
CA VAL A 80 -8.54 6.49 7.71
C VAL A 80 -8.34 6.54 9.22
N LEU A 81 -7.30 7.25 9.73
CA LEU A 81 -7.09 7.41 11.17
C LEU A 81 -8.21 8.24 11.82
N GLU A 82 -8.70 9.26 11.12
CA GLU A 82 -9.88 10.03 11.56
C GLU A 82 -11.11 9.13 11.64
N LEU A 83 -11.39 8.33 10.60
CA LEU A 83 -12.50 7.37 10.59
C LEU A 83 -12.38 6.32 11.71
N GLU A 84 -11.18 5.78 11.92
CA GLU A 84 -10.88 4.86 13.03
C GLU A 84 -11.21 5.51 14.38
N SER A 85 -10.80 6.76 14.59
CA SER A 85 -11.11 7.49 15.83
C SER A 85 -12.61 7.74 16.04
N LEU A 86 -13.36 7.95 14.96
CA LEU A 86 -14.81 8.11 15.02
C LEU A 86 -15.46 6.81 15.49
N PHE A 87 -15.08 5.66 14.92
CA PHE A 87 -15.65 4.36 15.31
C PHE A 87 -15.40 4.00 16.78
N VAL A 88 -14.23 4.33 17.33
CA VAL A 88 -13.92 4.14 18.77
C VAL A 88 -14.65 5.14 19.66
N GLY A 89 -15.08 6.28 19.10
CA GLY A 89 -15.76 7.34 19.83
C GLY A 89 -17.07 6.88 20.48
N PRO A 90 -17.51 7.55 21.56
CA PRO A 90 -18.71 7.18 22.31
C PRO A 90 -20.00 7.24 21.48
N ASP A 91 -19.99 7.98 20.37
CA ASP A 91 -21.13 8.14 19.47
C ASP A 91 -21.43 6.88 18.66
N TYR A 92 -20.44 6.00 18.46
CA TYR A 92 -20.55 4.79 17.64
C TYR A 92 -20.21 3.52 18.41
N CYS A 93 -19.18 3.54 19.26
CA CYS A 93 -18.71 2.39 20.03
C CYS A 93 -18.46 1.12 19.18
N ARG A 94 -18.00 1.27 17.93
CA ARG A 94 -17.72 0.18 16.98
C ARG A 94 -16.21 -0.13 16.92
N GLU A 95 -15.69 -0.67 18.03
CA GLU A 95 -14.28 -1.07 18.13
C GLU A 95 -13.88 -2.13 17.10
N ASP A 96 -14.83 -2.99 16.71
CA ASP A 96 -14.67 -3.99 15.67
C ASP A 96 -14.35 -3.36 14.30
N LEU A 97 -15.10 -2.32 13.89
CA LEU A 97 -14.85 -1.60 12.65
C LEU A 97 -13.53 -0.81 12.71
N ALA A 98 -13.21 -0.22 13.85
CA ALA A 98 -11.92 0.42 14.06
C ALA A 98 -10.75 -0.56 13.90
N CYS A 99 -10.88 -1.79 14.42
CA CYS A 99 -9.87 -2.83 14.24
C CYS A 99 -9.74 -3.25 12.77
N LEU A 100 -10.85 -3.45 12.07
CA LEU A 100 -10.86 -3.78 10.64
C LEU A 100 -10.13 -2.70 9.80
N LEU A 101 -10.40 -1.42 10.06
CA LEU A 101 -9.70 -0.30 9.42
C LEU A 101 -8.19 -0.30 9.70
N ARG A 102 -7.80 -0.62 10.93
CA ARG A 102 -6.39 -0.70 11.36
C ARG A 102 -5.65 -1.87 10.70
N ASP A 103 -6.31 -3.00 10.52
CA ASP A 103 -5.76 -4.16 9.83
C ASP A 103 -5.50 -3.82 8.36
N ILE A 104 -6.46 -3.18 7.68
CA ILE A 104 -6.27 -2.67 6.31
C ILE A 104 -5.12 -1.65 6.24
N GLN A 105 -5.01 -0.72 7.21
CA GLN A 105 -3.88 0.22 7.30
C GLN A 105 -2.52 -0.48 7.41
N THR A 106 -2.45 -1.54 8.20
CA THR A 106 -1.22 -2.32 8.38
C THR A 106 -0.82 -3.00 7.08
N GLN A 107 -1.78 -3.62 6.39
CA GLN A 107 -1.53 -4.25 5.08
C GLN A 107 -1.15 -3.21 4.03
N GLU A 108 -1.78 -2.03 4.03
CA GLU A 108 -1.45 -0.95 3.09
C GLU A 108 -0.03 -0.39 3.32
N LYS A 109 0.40 -0.26 4.58
CA LYS A 109 1.78 0.11 4.90
C LYS A 109 2.77 -0.94 4.38
N GLN A 110 2.49 -2.23 4.59
CA GLN A 110 3.34 -3.32 4.13
C GLN A 110 3.40 -3.37 2.59
N LYS A 111 2.26 -3.26 1.91
CA LYS A 111 2.15 -3.21 0.45
C LYS A 111 2.94 -2.05 -0.15
N LEU A 112 2.84 -0.85 0.41
CA LEU A 112 3.61 0.31 -0.05
C LEU A 112 5.11 0.09 0.12
N HIS A 113 5.54 -0.41 1.28
CA HIS A 113 6.95 -0.70 1.56
C HIS A 113 7.52 -1.72 0.57
N LEU A 114 6.84 -2.85 0.36
CA LEU A 114 7.28 -3.88 -0.57
C LEU A 114 7.24 -3.40 -2.03
N THR A 115 6.26 -2.56 -2.39
CA THR A 115 6.22 -1.92 -3.72
C THR A 115 7.45 -1.05 -3.95
N ALA A 116 7.86 -0.25 -2.98
CA ALA A 116 9.08 0.56 -3.06
C ALA A 116 10.33 -0.33 -3.14
N THR A 117 10.41 -1.41 -2.34
CA THR A 117 11.50 -2.39 -2.41
C THR A 117 11.63 -3.01 -3.80
N ILE A 118 10.52 -3.41 -4.43
CA ILE A 118 10.52 -3.94 -5.80
C ILE A 118 11.08 -2.90 -6.78
N GLN A 119 10.70 -1.63 -6.64
CA GLN A 119 11.19 -0.57 -7.52
C GLN A 119 12.69 -0.33 -7.35
N VAL A 120 13.19 -0.30 -6.12
CA VAL A 120 14.62 -0.16 -5.83
C VAL A 120 15.40 -1.33 -6.41
N LEU A 121 14.93 -2.58 -6.21
CA LEU A 121 15.54 -3.77 -6.79
C LEU A 121 15.56 -3.68 -8.32
N LYS A 122 14.43 -3.38 -8.95
CA LYS A 122 14.34 -3.25 -10.42
C LYS A 122 15.23 -2.14 -10.98
N LYS A 123 15.33 -1.00 -10.29
CA LYS A 123 16.24 0.10 -10.67
C LYS A 123 17.71 -0.31 -10.54
N ALA A 124 18.06 -1.06 -9.50
CA ALA A 124 19.42 -1.58 -9.32
C ALA A 124 19.78 -2.63 -10.37
N GLY A 125 18.80 -3.41 -10.86
CA GLY A 125 18.99 -4.47 -11.84
C GLY A 125 19.70 -5.70 -11.25
N ARG A 126 19.68 -6.80 -12.02
CA ARG A 126 20.42 -8.02 -11.68
C ARG A 126 21.92 -7.71 -11.65
N PRO A 127 22.66 -8.13 -10.61
CA PRO A 127 24.10 -7.90 -10.51
C PRO A 127 24.89 -8.23 -11.79
N SER A 128 24.62 -9.38 -12.41
CA SER A 128 25.26 -9.81 -13.66
C SER A 128 24.89 -9.00 -14.91
N GLU A 129 23.77 -8.27 -14.89
CA GLU A 129 23.29 -7.44 -16.01
C GLU A 129 23.71 -5.96 -15.87
N ARG A 130 24.34 -5.59 -14.75
CA ARG A 130 24.74 -4.20 -14.51
C ARG A 130 25.88 -3.83 -15.47
N LEU A 131 25.73 -2.66 -16.10
CA LEU A 131 26.80 -2.10 -16.92
C LEU A 131 28.05 -1.90 -16.07
N VAL A 132 29.16 -2.44 -16.58
CA VAL A 132 30.49 -2.28 -15.99
C VAL A 132 30.94 -0.83 -16.17
N SER A 133 31.15 -0.10 -15.07
CA SER A 133 31.66 1.28 -15.15
C SER A 133 33.13 1.27 -15.57
N HIS A 134 33.44 1.86 -16.72
CA HIS A 134 34.82 2.07 -17.18
C HIS A 134 35.43 3.39 -16.67
N GLU A 135 34.80 4.10 -15.73
CA GLU A 135 35.29 5.40 -15.21
C GLU A 135 36.71 5.33 -14.63
N ASN A 136 37.10 4.16 -14.12
CA ASN A 136 38.42 3.92 -13.53
C ASN A 136 39.39 3.17 -14.46
N CYS A 137 39.01 2.92 -15.71
CA CYS A 137 39.90 2.25 -16.66
C CYS A 137 41.00 3.21 -17.13
N ARG A 138 42.25 2.74 -17.04
CA ARG A 138 43.42 3.52 -17.47
C ARG A 138 43.73 3.24 -18.95
N PHE A 139 43.85 4.29 -19.73
CA PHE A 139 44.33 4.22 -21.11
C PHE A 139 45.83 4.55 -21.13
N THR A 140 46.67 3.51 -21.23
CA THR A 140 48.12 3.67 -21.28
C THR A 140 48.64 4.05 -22.67
N ARG A 141 47.90 3.75 -23.74
CA ARG A 141 48.18 4.19 -25.13
C ARG A 141 46.89 4.46 -25.90
N PRO A 142 46.88 5.35 -26.92
CA PRO A 142 45.75 5.46 -27.83
C PRO A 142 45.58 4.12 -28.56
N MET A 143 44.46 3.43 -28.30
CA MET A 143 44.10 2.05 -28.72
C MET A 143 44.41 0.89 -27.76
N GLU A 144 45.06 1.09 -26.61
CA GLU A 144 45.24 0.03 -25.60
C GLU A 144 44.37 0.34 -24.36
N HIS A 145 43.27 -0.41 -24.21
CA HIS A 145 42.42 -0.39 -23.03
C HIS A 145 42.78 -1.58 -22.13
N ASN A 146 43.38 -1.31 -20.97
CA ASN A 146 43.56 -2.34 -19.96
C ASN A 146 42.35 -2.31 -19.03
N CYS A 147 41.34 -3.09 -19.38
CA CYS A 147 40.11 -3.16 -18.61
C CYS A 147 40.41 -3.78 -17.25
N VAL A 148 40.21 -3.03 -16.17
CA VAL A 148 40.29 -3.58 -14.80
C VAL A 148 39.15 -4.56 -14.52
N HIS A 149 38.25 -4.81 -15.47
CA HIS A 149 37.16 -5.79 -15.34
C HIS A 149 37.40 -7.05 -16.18
N VAL A 150 38.42 -7.04 -17.04
CA VAL A 150 38.88 -8.26 -17.73
C VAL A 150 39.85 -8.95 -16.78
N HIS A 151 39.29 -9.65 -15.79
CA HIS A 151 40.01 -10.60 -14.97
C HIS A 151 39.79 -12.02 -15.49
N GLU A 152 40.70 -12.95 -15.19
CA GLU A 152 40.40 -14.38 -15.35
C GLU A 152 39.14 -14.70 -14.57
N ILE A 153 38.15 -15.30 -15.24
CA ILE A 153 36.95 -15.82 -14.58
C ILE A 153 37.42 -16.99 -13.74
N THR A 154 37.64 -16.73 -12.45
CA THR A 154 37.91 -17.78 -11.48
C THR A 154 36.59 -18.40 -11.02
N GLU A 155 36.62 -19.67 -10.63
CA GLU A 155 35.44 -20.34 -10.07
C GLU A 155 34.89 -19.58 -8.84
N ALA A 156 35.76 -18.97 -8.04
CA ALA A 156 35.38 -18.16 -6.89
C ALA A 156 34.59 -16.91 -7.31
N ALA A 157 35.06 -16.15 -8.30
CA ALA A 157 34.37 -14.96 -8.80
C ALA A 157 33.02 -15.33 -9.46
N GLY A 158 32.97 -16.42 -10.23
CA GLY A 158 31.72 -16.90 -10.83
C GLY A 158 30.71 -17.39 -9.80
N THR A 159 31.17 -18.02 -8.70
CA THR A 159 30.29 -18.46 -7.61
C THR A 159 29.72 -17.26 -6.85
N GLU A 160 30.53 -16.24 -6.56
CA GLU A 160 30.09 -15.02 -5.89
C GLU A 160 29.01 -14.27 -6.69
N GLU A 161 29.20 -14.15 -8.01
CA GLU A 161 28.22 -13.52 -8.90
C GLU A 161 26.91 -14.30 -8.96
N ALA A 162 26.98 -15.64 -9.08
CA ALA A 162 25.79 -16.50 -9.06
C ALA A 162 25.03 -16.41 -7.73
N GLU A 163 25.73 -16.33 -6.59
CA GLU A 163 25.10 -16.11 -5.29
C GLU A 163 24.43 -14.73 -5.19
N ALA A 164 25.05 -13.69 -5.74
CA ALA A 164 24.49 -12.34 -5.76
C ALA A 164 23.20 -12.28 -6.59
N ASP A 165 23.18 -12.94 -7.75
CA ASP A 165 21.99 -13.06 -8.60
C ASP A 165 20.88 -13.85 -7.90
N ALA A 166 21.21 -14.96 -7.25
CA ALA A 166 20.24 -15.76 -6.50
C ALA A 166 19.61 -14.97 -5.33
N LYS A 167 20.41 -14.17 -4.62
CA LYS A 167 19.93 -13.27 -3.55
C LYS A 167 18.99 -12.21 -4.11
N TYR A 168 19.35 -11.60 -5.25
CA TYR A 168 18.50 -10.61 -5.92
C TYR A 168 17.15 -11.22 -6.34
N ASP A 169 17.18 -12.38 -7.00
CA ASP A 169 15.98 -13.06 -7.48
C ASP A 169 15.06 -13.48 -6.34
N ASN A 170 15.64 -13.98 -5.25
CA ASN A 170 14.86 -14.35 -4.07
C ASN A 170 14.22 -13.11 -3.42
N ALA A 171 14.99 -12.04 -3.20
CA ALA A 171 14.45 -10.80 -2.63
C ALA A 171 13.32 -10.19 -3.48
N LEU A 172 13.48 -10.21 -4.80
CA LEU A 172 12.45 -9.73 -5.73
C LEU A 172 11.19 -10.59 -5.66
N LYS A 173 11.34 -11.93 -5.62
CA LYS A 173 10.24 -12.88 -5.53
C LYS A 173 9.49 -12.76 -4.20
N GLU A 174 10.21 -12.66 -3.08
CA GLU A 174 9.64 -12.47 -1.74
C GLU A 174 8.86 -11.16 -1.67
N ALA A 175 9.40 -10.07 -2.21
CA ALA A 175 8.71 -8.78 -2.22
C ALA A 175 7.43 -8.83 -3.08
N ILE A 176 7.48 -9.46 -4.27
CA ILE A 176 6.29 -9.64 -5.13
C ILE A 176 5.22 -10.47 -4.41
N LYS A 177 5.61 -11.58 -3.80
CA LYS A 177 4.69 -12.44 -3.04
C LYS A 177 4.06 -11.66 -1.89
N GLY A 178 4.85 -10.92 -1.11
CA GLY A 178 4.33 -10.14 0.00
C GLY A 178 3.36 -9.02 -0.45
N VAL A 179 3.55 -8.43 -1.63
CA VAL A 179 2.55 -7.50 -2.20
C VAL A 179 1.25 -8.23 -2.54
N GLN A 180 1.32 -9.44 -3.11
CA GLN A 180 0.13 -10.25 -3.43
C GLN A 180 -0.62 -10.67 -2.16
N ASP A 181 0.10 -11.10 -1.13
CA ASP A 181 -0.47 -11.49 0.17
C ASP A 181 -1.18 -10.28 0.81
N ALA A 182 -0.53 -9.11 0.84
CA ALA A 182 -1.14 -7.89 1.37
C ALA A 182 -2.37 -7.44 0.57
N VAL A 183 -2.35 -7.52 -0.77
CA VAL A 183 -3.51 -7.20 -1.63
C VAL A 183 -4.68 -8.16 -1.35
N THR A 184 -4.39 -9.44 -1.14
CA THR A 184 -5.41 -10.45 -0.83
C THR A 184 -6.08 -10.13 0.51
N ALA A 185 -5.28 -9.90 1.56
CA ALA A 185 -5.78 -9.53 2.89
C ALA A 185 -6.59 -8.22 2.86
N ILE A 186 -6.14 -7.20 2.12
CA ILE A 186 -6.90 -5.96 1.96
C ILE A 186 -8.26 -6.24 1.31
N ASN A 187 -8.31 -7.02 0.23
CA ASN A 187 -9.57 -7.31 -0.45
C ASN A 187 -10.55 -8.12 0.41
N GLU A 188 -10.04 -9.06 1.22
CA GLU A 188 -10.85 -9.81 2.18
C GLU A 188 -11.51 -8.87 3.20
N HIS A 189 -10.72 -7.99 3.83
CA HIS A 189 -11.25 -7.01 4.76
C HIS A 189 -12.17 -5.96 4.11
N LEU A 190 -11.92 -5.58 2.86
CA LEU A 190 -12.83 -4.69 2.12
C LEU A 190 -14.17 -5.36 1.81
N GLU A 191 -14.21 -6.69 1.67
CA GLU A 191 -15.48 -7.39 1.60
C GLU A 191 -16.20 -7.45 2.94
N GLU A 192 -15.48 -7.63 4.05
CA GLU A 192 -16.09 -7.51 5.39
C GLU A 192 -16.79 -6.16 5.58
N VAL A 193 -16.15 -5.06 5.13
CA VAL A 193 -16.78 -3.72 5.13
C VAL A 193 -18.05 -3.68 4.29
N ARG A 194 -18.05 -4.31 3.10
CA ARG A 194 -19.23 -4.33 2.22
C ARG A 194 -20.37 -5.16 2.79
N TYR A 195 -20.06 -6.29 3.43
CA TYR A 195 -21.05 -7.09 4.15
C TYR A 195 -21.66 -6.32 5.31
N GLU A 196 -20.85 -5.59 6.08
CA GLU A 196 -21.33 -4.74 7.17
C GLU A 196 -22.29 -3.66 6.67
N ILE A 197 -21.92 -2.96 5.58
CA ILE A 197 -22.81 -1.96 4.96
C ILE A 197 -24.15 -2.61 4.58
N ALA A 198 -24.11 -3.78 3.93
CA ALA A 198 -25.32 -4.46 3.50
C ALA A 198 -26.19 -4.94 4.67
N ALA A 199 -25.58 -5.34 5.80
CA ALA A 199 -26.31 -5.72 7.00
C ALA A 199 -27.02 -4.52 7.63
N LEU A 200 -26.31 -3.41 7.79
CA LEU A 200 -26.81 -2.17 8.40
C LEU A 200 -27.90 -1.48 7.56
N GLU A 201 -27.90 -1.67 6.24
CA GLU A 201 -28.94 -1.12 5.35
C GLU A 201 -30.26 -1.90 5.38
N VAL A 202 -30.27 -3.11 5.95
CA VAL A 202 -31.45 -3.98 6.07
C VAL A 202 -32.12 -3.85 7.44
N GLU A 203 -31.44 -3.26 8.42
CA GLU A 203 -31.97 -2.90 9.76
C GLU A 203 -32.89 -1.66 9.73
#